data_AF-A0A969MWC3-F1
#
_entry.id   AF-A0A969MWC3-F1
#
_cell.length_a   1.000
_cell.length_b   1.000
_cell.length_c   1.000
_cell.angle_alpha   90.00
_cell.angle_beta   90.00
_cell.angle_gamma   90.00
#
_symmetry.space_group_name_H-M   'P 1'
#
loop_
_entity.id
_entity.type
_entity.pdbx_description
1 polymer ?
#
loop_
_entity_poly.entity_id
_entity_poly.type
_entity_poly.pdbx_seq_one_letter_code
_entity_poly.pdbx_strand_id
1 'polypeptide(L)'
;MNFDQLETDCNSAQSRVNPSLFLQCQALNLPRSTPNLIHLNSLPDQRIGAVFLLNPVNGSIFGKSGLSQVKVPVMMVGSSDDLLTPFVVEQAQSFTWLGASERYLVLKNNDHHFYDLTTQTSPRLSGVEGLISPAIQLTRGYVDALTVAFFGTYVAQKPNYKIYLGASYGQAIDQLPYDLLIIRSLGEAELSQLLDRVARRWRS
;
A
#
# COMPACT_ATOMS: atom_id res chain seq x y z
N MET A 1 3.43 -4.66 -16.16
CA MET A 1 2.99 -5.82 -15.35
C MET A 1 4.05 -6.91 -15.46
N ASN A 2 4.26 -7.71 -14.42
CA ASN A 2 5.24 -8.81 -14.44
C ASN A 2 4.51 -10.17 -14.45
N PHE A 3 4.16 -10.65 -15.64
CA PHE A 3 3.41 -11.90 -15.80
C PHE A 3 4.18 -13.13 -15.30
N ASP A 4 5.50 -13.18 -15.51
CA ASP A 4 6.31 -14.34 -15.15
C ASP A 4 6.41 -14.50 -13.63
N GLN A 5 6.61 -13.39 -12.90
CA GLN A 5 6.58 -13.40 -11.43
C GLN A 5 5.19 -13.73 -10.91
N LEU A 6 4.14 -13.11 -11.49
CA LEU A 6 2.77 -13.37 -11.08
C LEU A 6 2.40 -14.85 -11.25
N GLU A 7 2.75 -15.46 -12.38
CA GLU A 7 2.53 -16.89 -12.62
C GLU A 7 3.28 -17.77 -11.61
N THR A 8 4.51 -17.39 -11.26
CA THR A 8 5.30 -18.08 -10.22
C THR A 8 4.62 -18.02 -8.85
N ASP A 9 4.21 -16.83 -8.42
CA ASP A 9 3.59 -16.62 -7.11
C ASP A 9 2.20 -17.29 -7.01
N CYS A 10 1.43 -17.24 -8.10
CA CYS A 10 0.09 -17.85 -8.17
C CYS A 10 0.11 -19.38 -8.08
N ASN A 11 1.21 -20.01 -8.50
CA ASN A 11 1.42 -21.45 -8.37
C ASN A 11 1.88 -21.88 -6.96
N SER A 12 2.19 -20.93 -6.07
CA SER A 12 2.57 -21.23 -4.68
C SER A 12 1.35 -21.58 -3.81
N ALA A 13 1.56 -22.25 -2.68
CA ALA A 13 0.50 -22.48 -1.70
C ALA A 13 -0.06 -21.18 -1.09
N GLN A 14 0.69 -20.08 -1.14
CA GLN A 14 0.28 -18.79 -0.58
C GLN A 14 -0.91 -18.17 -1.32
N SER A 15 -1.07 -18.44 -2.62
CA SER A 15 -2.17 -17.89 -3.42
C SER A 15 -3.56 -18.34 -2.95
N ARG A 16 -3.63 -19.41 -2.16
CA ARG A 16 -4.89 -19.93 -1.57
C ARG A 16 -5.28 -19.26 -0.25
N VAL A 17 -4.33 -18.65 0.43
CA VAL A 17 -4.53 -18.10 1.80
C VAL A 17 -4.31 -16.59 1.88
N ASN A 18 -3.71 -15.98 0.85
CA ASN A 18 -3.57 -14.53 0.72
C ASN A 18 -4.65 -14.01 -0.25
N PRO A 19 -5.70 -13.32 0.23
CA PRO A 19 -6.78 -12.80 -0.61
C PRO A 19 -6.29 -11.83 -1.69
N SER A 20 -5.29 -10.99 -1.36
CA SER A 20 -4.67 -10.08 -2.30
C SER A 20 -4.00 -10.83 -3.46
N LEU A 21 -3.21 -11.86 -3.15
CA LEU A 21 -2.56 -12.65 -4.20
C LEU A 21 -3.60 -13.38 -5.06
N PHE A 22 -4.63 -13.97 -4.46
CA PHE A 22 -5.75 -14.59 -5.19
C PHE A 22 -6.37 -13.62 -6.20
N LEU A 23 -6.62 -12.37 -5.79
CA LEU A 23 -7.16 -11.33 -6.66
C LEU A 23 -6.17 -10.96 -7.78
N GLN A 24 -4.89 -10.81 -7.46
CA GLN A 24 -3.84 -10.53 -8.45
C GLN A 24 -3.73 -11.64 -9.50
N CYS A 25 -3.90 -12.91 -9.12
CA CYS A 25 -3.88 -14.05 -10.03
C CYS A 25 -4.97 -14.00 -11.10
N GLN A 26 -6.06 -13.26 -10.88
CA GLN A 26 -7.09 -13.07 -11.91
C GLN A 26 -6.54 -12.37 -13.16
N ALA A 27 -5.46 -11.59 -13.02
CA ALA A 27 -4.80 -10.94 -14.15
C ALA A 27 -4.14 -11.94 -15.13
N LEU A 28 -3.89 -13.19 -14.71
CA LEU A 28 -3.38 -14.24 -15.61
C LEU A 28 -4.40 -14.67 -16.68
N ASN A 29 -5.69 -14.35 -16.49
CA ASN A 29 -6.73 -14.57 -17.50
C ASN A 29 -6.71 -13.50 -18.61
N LEU A 30 -5.90 -12.44 -18.47
CA LEU A 30 -5.78 -11.41 -19.49
C LEU A 30 -4.90 -11.91 -20.65
N PRO A 31 -5.25 -11.59 -21.91
CA PRO A 31 -4.40 -11.94 -23.04
C PRO A 31 -3.02 -11.26 -22.92
N ARG A 32 -1.94 -12.03 -23.00
CA ARG A 32 -0.55 -11.52 -22.88
C ARG A 32 -0.13 -10.60 -24.04
N SER A 33 -0.83 -10.69 -25.17
CA SER A 33 -0.46 -10.06 -26.45
C SER A 33 -1.68 -9.50 -27.19
N THR A 34 -2.37 -8.53 -26.59
CA THR A 34 -3.39 -7.74 -27.29
C THR A 34 -2.76 -6.49 -27.91
N PRO A 35 -2.88 -6.24 -29.23
CA PRO A 35 -2.34 -5.05 -29.89
C PRO A 35 -2.77 -3.72 -29.26
N ASN A 36 -3.99 -3.67 -28.72
CA ASN A 36 -4.56 -2.49 -28.06
C ASN A 36 -4.16 -2.35 -26.58
N LEU A 37 -3.53 -3.37 -25.99
CA LEU A 37 -2.96 -3.35 -24.64
C LEU A 37 -1.44 -3.17 -24.64
N ILE A 38 -0.82 -2.99 -25.81
CA ILE A 38 0.60 -2.61 -25.93
C ILE A 38 0.88 -1.32 -25.12
N HIS A 39 -0.12 -0.45 -24.97
CA HIS A 39 -0.09 0.73 -24.10
C HIS A 39 -0.07 0.42 -22.58
N LEU A 40 -0.52 -0.75 -22.12
CA LEU A 40 -0.37 -1.16 -20.71
C LEU A 40 1.06 -1.63 -20.37
N ASN A 41 1.84 -1.98 -21.40
CA ASN A 41 3.24 -2.36 -21.27
C ASN A 41 4.22 -1.22 -21.62
N SER A 42 3.72 -0.05 -22.04
CA SER A 42 4.58 1.05 -22.48
C SER A 42 4.43 2.29 -21.60
N LEU A 43 5.53 2.57 -20.90
CA LEU A 43 5.94 3.83 -20.25
C LEU A 43 4.99 4.44 -19.21
N PRO A 44 5.51 4.99 -18.10
CA PRO A 44 4.70 5.77 -17.17
C PRO A 44 3.99 6.92 -17.91
N ASP A 45 2.69 7.13 -17.66
CA ASP A 45 1.98 8.31 -18.17
C ASP A 45 2.63 9.58 -17.56
N GLN A 46 3.30 10.35 -18.40
CA GLN A 46 4.10 11.52 -17.98
C GLN A 46 3.26 12.65 -17.37
N ARG A 47 1.92 12.60 -17.52
CA ARG A 47 1.01 13.58 -16.92
C ARG A 47 0.78 13.33 -15.44
N ILE A 48 1.07 12.12 -14.94
CA ILE A 48 0.92 11.77 -13.53
C ILE A 48 2.05 12.44 -12.74
N GLY A 49 1.71 13.39 -11.88
CA GLY A 49 2.70 14.12 -11.06
C GLY A 49 3.05 13.44 -9.73
N ALA A 50 2.15 12.63 -9.17
CA ALA A 50 2.35 11.91 -7.91
C ALA A 50 1.28 10.81 -7.75
N VAL A 51 1.54 9.81 -6.90
CA VAL A 51 0.62 8.69 -6.64
C VAL A 51 0.40 8.53 -5.13
N PHE A 52 -0.86 8.44 -4.73
CA PHE A 52 -1.27 8.16 -3.35
C PHE A 52 -2.09 6.87 -3.33
N LEU A 53 -1.59 5.85 -2.64
CA LEU A 53 -2.16 4.50 -2.60
C LEU A 53 -2.68 4.19 -1.19
N LEU A 54 -3.88 3.63 -1.11
CA LEU A 54 -4.49 3.16 0.13
C LEU A 54 -4.68 1.65 0.05
N ASN A 55 -4.06 0.91 0.96
CA ASN A 55 -4.11 -0.55 1.05
C ASN A 55 -4.01 -1.25 -0.32
N PRO A 56 -2.98 -0.91 -1.14
CA PRO A 56 -2.93 -1.38 -2.52
C PRO A 56 -2.75 -2.90 -2.61
N VAL A 57 -3.41 -3.49 -3.60
CA VAL A 57 -3.23 -4.86 -4.09
C VAL A 57 -2.24 -4.78 -5.27
N ASN A 58 -0.94 -4.97 -5.03
CA ASN A 58 0.06 -4.62 -6.05
C ASN A 58 1.37 -5.43 -6.04
N GLY A 59 1.64 -6.23 -5.00
CA GLY A 59 2.95 -6.84 -4.79
C GLY A 59 3.39 -7.75 -5.94
N SER A 60 2.60 -8.77 -6.27
CA SER A 60 2.93 -9.79 -7.27
C SER A 60 2.66 -9.33 -8.70
N ILE A 61 1.52 -8.69 -8.96
CA ILE A 61 1.09 -8.26 -10.30
C ILE A 61 2.08 -7.30 -10.94
N PHE A 62 2.68 -6.38 -10.17
CA PHE A 62 3.73 -5.52 -10.68
C PHE A 62 5.12 -6.08 -10.40
N GLY A 63 5.32 -6.72 -9.25
CA GLY A 63 6.61 -7.22 -8.80
C GLY A 63 7.66 -6.13 -8.66
N LYS A 64 8.87 -6.53 -8.27
CA LYS A 64 10.02 -5.62 -8.18
C LYS A 64 10.35 -4.95 -9.52
N SER A 65 10.28 -5.70 -10.62
CA SER A 65 10.61 -5.19 -11.96
C SER A 65 9.66 -4.08 -12.40
N GLY A 66 8.36 -4.18 -12.09
CA GLY A 66 7.37 -3.15 -12.41
C GLY A 66 7.45 -1.95 -11.46
N LEU A 67 7.48 -2.19 -10.14
CA LEU A 67 7.47 -1.12 -9.13
C LEU A 67 8.75 -0.27 -9.15
N SER A 68 9.89 -0.84 -9.53
CA SER A 68 11.15 -0.10 -9.70
C SER A 68 11.14 0.92 -10.85
N GLN A 69 10.19 0.81 -11.78
CA GLN A 69 10.01 1.78 -12.87
C GLN A 69 9.24 3.03 -12.44
N VAL A 70 8.58 3.02 -11.29
CA VAL A 70 7.84 4.20 -10.78
C VAL A 70 8.84 5.24 -10.32
N LYS A 71 8.85 6.42 -10.96
CA LYS A 71 9.77 7.54 -10.65
C LYS A 71 9.11 8.77 -10.05
N VAL A 72 7.79 8.87 -10.15
CA VAL A 72 7.01 9.97 -9.54
C VAL A 72 6.95 9.78 -8.01
N PRO A 73 6.73 10.85 -7.22
CA PRO A 73 6.51 10.72 -5.79
C PRO A 73 5.39 9.73 -5.45
N VAL A 74 5.60 8.90 -4.43
CA VAL A 74 4.63 7.89 -3.98
C VAL A 74 4.39 7.98 -2.49
N MET A 75 3.13 8.07 -2.07
CA MET A 75 2.73 7.71 -0.71
C MET A 75 1.94 6.40 -0.76
N MET A 76 2.41 5.41 0.00
CA MET A 76 1.78 4.10 0.13
C MET A 76 1.31 3.94 1.56
N VAL A 77 0.00 3.86 1.75
CA VAL A 77 -0.62 3.68 3.05
C VAL A 77 -1.06 2.22 3.19
N GLY A 78 -0.71 1.61 4.32
CA GLY A 78 -1.17 0.29 4.72
C GLY A 78 -1.79 0.32 6.12
N SER A 79 -2.58 -0.71 6.45
CA SER A 79 -3.12 -0.90 7.79
C SER A 79 -2.64 -2.20 8.42
N SER A 80 -2.47 -2.24 9.75
CA SER A 80 -1.96 -3.43 10.45
C SER A 80 -2.94 -4.61 10.48
N ASP A 81 -4.25 -4.32 10.59
CA ASP A 81 -5.31 -5.31 10.77
C ASP A 81 -6.04 -5.56 9.45
N ASP A 82 -5.37 -5.26 8.33
CA ASP A 82 -5.87 -5.52 6.99
C ASP A 82 -5.81 -7.00 6.65
N LEU A 83 -6.98 -7.65 6.64
CA LEU A 83 -7.14 -9.06 6.30
C LEU A 83 -7.13 -9.32 4.77
N LEU A 84 -7.30 -8.29 3.95
CA LEU A 84 -7.36 -8.42 2.48
C LEU A 84 -6.00 -8.21 1.83
N THR A 85 -5.27 -7.19 2.29
CA THR A 85 -3.92 -6.87 1.83
C THR A 85 -2.97 -6.80 3.04
N PRO A 86 -2.43 -7.94 3.50
CA PRO A 86 -1.61 -7.95 4.71
C PRO A 86 -0.38 -7.04 4.56
N PHE A 87 -0.21 -6.13 5.54
CA PHE A 87 0.74 -5.01 5.47
C PHE A 87 2.14 -5.39 4.97
N VAL A 88 2.69 -6.47 5.53
CA VAL A 88 4.07 -6.89 5.29
C VAL A 88 4.30 -7.28 3.83
N VAL A 89 3.37 -8.05 3.25
CA VAL A 89 3.56 -8.65 1.92
C VAL A 89 3.08 -7.73 0.79
N GLU A 90 2.10 -6.85 1.05
CA GLU A 90 1.59 -5.95 0.02
C GLU A 90 2.19 -4.55 0.07
N GLN A 91 2.29 -3.93 1.25
CA GLN A 91 2.73 -2.53 1.33
C GLN A 91 4.20 -2.40 1.71
N ALA A 92 4.64 -3.04 2.80
CA ALA A 92 6.03 -2.93 3.24
C ALA A 92 6.99 -3.49 2.19
N GLN A 93 6.71 -4.68 1.66
CA GLN A 93 7.52 -5.30 0.61
C GLN A 93 7.52 -4.48 -0.68
N SER A 94 6.35 -4.11 -1.22
CA SER A 94 6.25 -3.28 -2.44
C SER A 94 6.94 -1.94 -2.29
N PHE A 95 6.87 -1.33 -1.10
CA PHE A 95 7.56 -0.07 -0.82
C PHE A 95 9.08 -0.20 -1.01
N THR A 96 9.68 -1.31 -0.56
CA THR A 96 11.12 -1.54 -0.73
C THR A 96 11.53 -1.56 -2.21
N TRP A 97 10.63 -1.99 -3.10
CA TRP A 97 10.86 -2.12 -4.54
C TRP A 97 10.61 -0.85 -5.34
N LEU A 98 9.98 0.18 -4.76
CA LEU A 98 9.70 1.43 -5.47
C LEU A 98 10.98 2.12 -5.94
N GLY A 99 10.97 2.56 -7.20
CA GLY A 99 12.07 3.32 -7.80
C GLY A 99 12.03 4.83 -7.54
N ALA A 100 11.03 5.31 -6.83
CA ALA A 100 10.78 6.73 -6.58
C ALA A 100 11.73 7.25 -5.50
N SER A 101 12.33 8.42 -5.73
CA SER A 101 13.21 9.07 -4.74
C SER A 101 12.43 9.65 -3.57
N GLU A 102 11.24 10.21 -3.84
CA GLU A 102 10.32 10.74 -2.84
C GLU A 102 9.24 9.70 -2.58
N ARG A 103 9.46 8.85 -1.58
CA ARG A 103 8.55 7.77 -1.21
C ARG A 103 8.25 7.76 0.28
N TYR A 104 7.00 7.49 0.63
CA TYR A 104 6.50 7.45 2.00
C TYR A 104 5.70 6.17 2.20
N LEU A 105 6.06 5.37 3.20
CA LEU A 105 5.25 4.26 3.69
C LEU A 105 4.54 4.73 4.95
N VAL A 106 3.22 4.64 4.96
CA VAL A 106 2.39 5.00 6.11
C VAL A 106 1.77 3.74 6.67
N LEU A 107 1.90 3.53 7.97
CA LEU A 107 1.20 2.47 8.69
C LEU A 107 0.14 3.09 9.60
N LYS A 108 -1.12 2.72 9.36
CA LYS A 108 -2.24 2.96 10.27
C LYS A 108 -2.40 1.74 11.16
N ASN A 109 -1.92 1.83 12.39
CA ASN A 109 -1.99 0.72 13.33
C ASN A 109 -3.43 0.52 13.84
N ASN A 110 -3.79 -0.72 14.16
CA ASN A 110 -5.13 -1.20 14.51
C ASN A 110 -6.24 -0.82 13.50
N ASP A 111 -5.87 -0.47 12.28
CA ASP A 111 -6.81 -0.09 11.22
C ASP A 111 -7.00 -1.22 10.21
N HIS A 112 -8.09 -1.15 9.44
CA HIS A 112 -8.51 -2.20 8.51
C HIS A 112 -8.42 -1.75 7.05
N HIS A 113 -8.87 -2.60 6.13
CA HIS A 113 -8.76 -2.35 4.69
C HIS A 113 -9.58 -1.14 4.23
N PHE A 114 -10.82 -1.01 4.72
CA PHE A 114 -11.73 0.05 4.26
C PHE A 114 -11.68 1.28 5.16
N TYR A 115 -11.30 2.41 4.55
CA TYR A 115 -11.13 3.70 5.25
C TYR A 115 -12.36 4.63 5.15
N ASP A 116 -13.33 4.33 4.28
CA ASP A 116 -14.56 5.13 4.09
C ASP A 116 -15.84 4.27 3.99
N LEU A 117 -15.77 3.00 4.40
CA LEU A 117 -16.98 2.18 4.52
C LEU A 117 -17.45 2.15 5.97
N THR A 118 -18.76 2.28 6.15
CA THR A 118 -19.43 2.09 7.44
C THR A 118 -20.55 1.06 7.30
N THR A 119 -20.99 0.49 8.42
CA THR A 119 -22.16 -0.41 8.45
C THR A 119 -23.45 0.30 8.01
N GLN A 120 -23.54 1.61 8.18
CA GLN A 120 -24.68 2.43 7.74
C GLN A 120 -24.68 2.66 6.22
N THR A 121 -23.51 2.86 5.63
CA THR A 121 -23.35 3.08 4.18
C THR A 121 -23.35 1.77 3.39
N SER A 122 -23.16 0.64 4.06
CA SER A 122 -23.15 -0.68 3.44
C SER A 122 -23.94 -1.72 4.25
N PRO A 123 -25.25 -1.49 4.48
CA PRO A 123 -26.08 -2.36 5.32
C PRO A 123 -26.30 -3.76 4.73
N ARG A 124 -25.97 -3.95 3.44
CA ARG A 124 -26.02 -5.23 2.73
C ARG A 124 -24.74 -6.07 2.90
N LEU A 125 -23.69 -5.51 3.48
CA LEU A 125 -22.45 -6.23 3.77
C LEU A 125 -22.51 -6.80 5.19
N SER A 126 -23.41 -7.75 5.42
CA SER A 126 -23.35 -8.56 6.64
C SER A 126 -22.08 -9.41 6.64
N GLY A 127 -21.30 -9.41 7.73
CA GLY A 127 -20.08 -10.23 7.86
C GLY A 127 -18.78 -9.58 7.40
N VAL A 128 -18.76 -8.26 7.17
CA VAL A 128 -17.52 -7.50 6.91
C VAL A 128 -17.07 -6.64 8.10
N GLU A 129 -17.61 -6.88 9.31
CA GLU A 129 -17.25 -6.06 10.48
C GLU A 129 -15.73 -6.06 10.73
N GLY A 130 -15.06 -7.19 10.50
CA GLY A 130 -13.60 -7.31 10.60
C GLY A 130 -12.81 -6.71 9.43
N LEU A 131 -13.45 -6.02 8.48
CA LEU A 131 -12.79 -5.33 7.36
C LEU A 131 -12.91 -3.81 7.46
N ILE A 132 -13.70 -3.31 8.41
CA ILE A 132 -14.02 -1.89 8.59
C ILE A 132 -13.37 -1.41 9.89
N SER A 133 -12.78 -0.22 9.83
CA SER A 133 -12.25 0.44 11.01
C SER A 133 -13.33 0.80 12.03
N PRO A 134 -13.19 0.44 13.31
CA PRO A 134 -14.04 1.00 14.37
C PRO A 134 -13.81 2.49 14.59
N ALA A 135 -12.66 3.04 14.16
CA ALA A 135 -12.30 4.46 14.28
C ALA A 135 -12.27 5.19 12.93
N ILE A 136 -13.21 4.87 12.05
CA ILE A 136 -13.28 5.36 10.67
C ILE A 136 -13.11 6.88 10.53
N GLN A 137 -13.69 7.68 11.45
CA GLN A 137 -13.59 9.14 11.38
C GLN A 137 -12.15 9.63 11.64
N LEU A 138 -11.47 9.01 12.60
CA LEU A 138 -10.08 9.33 12.94
C LEU A 138 -9.15 8.91 11.81
N THR A 139 -9.28 7.67 11.33
CA THR A 139 -8.37 7.12 10.31
C THR A 139 -8.58 7.79 8.95
N ARG A 140 -9.82 8.17 8.62
CA ARG A 140 -10.12 9.08 7.49
C ARG A 140 -9.45 10.44 7.67
N GLY A 141 -9.50 11.02 8.86
CA GLY A 141 -8.82 12.28 9.16
C GLY A 141 -7.30 12.23 8.88
N TYR A 142 -6.64 11.11 9.20
CA TYR A 142 -5.23 10.91 8.82
C TYR A 142 -5.03 10.90 7.31
N VAL A 143 -5.87 10.15 6.59
CA VAL A 143 -5.82 10.07 5.13
C VAL A 143 -6.04 11.45 4.51
N ASP A 144 -7.03 12.21 4.98
CA ASP A 144 -7.33 13.56 4.49
C ASP A 144 -6.14 14.50 4.71
N ALA A 145 -5.59 14.53 5.93
CA ALA A 145 -4.44 15.37 6.27
C ALA A 145 -3.21 15.06 5.40
N LEU A 146 -2.88 13.77 5.24
CA LEU A 146 -1.74 13.33 4.44
C LEU A 146 -1.96 13.52 2.95
N THR A 147 -3.18 13.30 2.45
CA THR A 147 -3.54 13.55 1.05
C THR A 147 -3.35 15.02 0.69
N VAL A 148 -3.86 15.92 1.53
CA VAL A 148 -3.69 17.38 1.36
C VAL A 148 -2.22 17.75 1.39
N ALA A 149 -1.44 17.25 2.36
CA ALA A 149 -0.02 17.54 2.45
C ALA A 149 0.76 17.01 1.24
N PHE A 150 0.47 15.79 0.80
CA PHE A 150 1.21 15.11 -0.25
C PHE A 150 0.97 15.77 -1.61
N PHE A 151 -0.29 15.96 -2.00
CA PHE A 151 -0.61 16.64 -3.26
C PHE A 151 -0.33 18.14 -3.19
N GLY A 152 -0.46 18.76 -2.02
CA GLY A 152 0.00 20.13 -1.80
C GLY A 152 1.49 20.30 -2.12
N THR A 153 2.31 19.36 -1.68
CA THR A 153 3.77 19.36 -1.91
C THR A 153 4.10 19.08 -3.38
N TYR A 154 3.59 17.98 -3.95
CA TYR A 154 4.09 17.45 -5.23
C TYR A 154 3.30 17.85 -6.46
N VAL A 155 2.02 18.20 -6.33
CA VAL A 155 1.16 18.59 -7.45
C VAL A 155 0.94 20.10 -7.46
N ALA A 156 0.53 20.67 -6.32
CA ALA A 156 0.32 22.12 -6.19
C ALA A 156 1.63 22.90 -5.96
N GLN A 157 2.77 22.21 -5.85
CA GLN A 157 4.11 22.80 -5.69
C GLN A 157 4.20 23.79 -4.52
N LYS A 158 3.56 23.47 -3.39
CA LYS A 158 3.60 24.25 -2.15
C LYS A 158 4.58 23.61 -1.17
N PRO A 159 5.87 24.00 -1.16
CA PRO A 159 6.91 23.31 -0.41
C PRO A 159 6.72 23.37 1.12
N ASN A 160 5.98 24.35 1.61
CA ASN A 160 5.63 24.47 3.02
C ASN A 160 4.77 23.30 3.54
N TYR A 161 4.14 22.50 2.66
CA TYR A 161 3.43 21.29 3.08
C TYR A 161 4.35 20.10 3.34
N LYS A 162 5.62 20.13 2.90
CA LYS A 162 6.55 18.98 3.03
C LYS A 162 6.81 18.61 4.49
N ILE A 163 6.70 19.57 5.42
CA ILE A 163 6.87 19.34 6.87
C ILE A 163 5.84 18.35 7.43
N TYR A 164 4.65 18.27 6.82
CA TYR A 164 3.56 17.39 7.23
C TYR A 164 3.70 15.96 6.67
N LEU A 165 4.78 15.67 5.93
CA LEU A 165 5.06 14.33 5.39
C LEU A 165 6.13 13.58 6.21
N GLY A 166 6.55 14.15 7.35
CA GLY A 166 7.57 13.57 8.23
C GLY A 166 6.98 12.78 9.39
N ALA A 167 7.79 11.87 9.95
CA ALA A 167 7.43 11.07 11.12
C ALA A 167 6.95 11.92 12.32
N SER A 168 7.54 13.10 12.53
CA SER A 168 7.14 14.02 13.60
C SER A 168 5.71 14.52 13.45
N TYR A 169 5.22 14.71 12.23
CA TYR A 169 3.83 15.09 12.01
C TYR A 169 2.89 13.90 12.22
N GLY A 170 3.30 12.69 11.77
CA GLY A 170 2.57 11.46 12.07
C GLY A 170 2.32 11.29 13.57
N GLN A 171 3.36 11.46 14.38
CA GLN A 171 3.27 11.45 15.85
C GLN A 171 2.44 12.61 16.42
N ALA A 172 2.44 13.78 15.78
CA ALA A 172 1.70 14.94 16.28
C ALA A 172 0.18 14.80 16.10
N ILE A 173 -0.25 13.98 15.13
CA ILE A 173 -1.68 13.76 14.84
C ILE A 173 -2.16 12.37 15.28
N ASP A 174 -1.29 11.49 15.76
CA ASP A 174 -1.67 10.15 16.18
C ASP A 174 -2.58 10.17 17.42
N GLN A 175 -3.41 9.13 17.54
CA GLN A 175 -4.29 8.91 18.67
C GLN A 175 -4.37 7.43 18.97
N LEU A 176 -3.96 7.03 20.18
CA LEU A 176 -4.09 5.65 20.63
C LEU A 176 -5.57 5.24 20.73
N PRO A 177 -5.93 3.99 20.38
CA PRO A 177 -5.03 2.91 19.96
C PRO A 177 -4.70 2.89 18.45
N TYR A 178 -5.15 3.87 17.66
CA TYR A 178 -4.95 3.92 16.20
C TYR A 178 -3.77 4.83 15.84
N ASP A 179 -2.56 4.44 16.24
CA ASP A 179 -1.35 5.23 15.98
C ASP A 179 -0.95 5.24 14.50
N LEU A 180 -0.21 6.29 14.13
CA LEU A 180 0.15 6.58 12.74
C LEU A 180 1.67 6.71 12.61
N LEU A 181 2.26 5.86 11.79
CA LEU A 181 3.70 5.89 11.51
C LEU A 181 3.96 6.30 10.06
N ILE A 182 4.90 7.22 9.85
CA ILE A 182 5.36 7.63 8.52
C ILE A 182 6.85 7.28 8.37
N ILE A 183 7.13 6.37 7.46
CA ILE A 183 8.45 5.79 7.19
C ILE A 183 8.93 6.31 5.84
N ARG A 184 10.12 6.94 5.81
CA ARG A 184 10.72 7.47 4.56
C ARG A 184 11.72 6.52 3.91
N SER A 185 12.25 5.57 4.68
CA SER A 185 13.24 4.61 4.19
C SER A 185 12.97 3.26 4.82
N LEU A 186 12.89 2.24 3.98
CA LEU A 186 12.84 0.84 4.35
C LEU A 186 13.45 0.06 3.16
N GLY A 187 14.55 -0.64 3.42
CA GLY A 187 15.20 -1.50 2.44
C GLY A 187 14.77 -2.97 2.55
N GLU A 188 14.97 -3.76 1.50
CA GLU A 188 14.68 -5.21 1.51
C GLU A 188 15.43 -5.93 2.65
N ALA A 189 16.73 -5.63 2.82
CA ALA A 189 17.54 -6.22 3.88
C ALA A 189 17.05 -5.83 5.28
N GLU A 190 16.63 -4.58 5.46
CA GLU A 190 16.11 -4.07 6.73
C GLU A 190 14.76 -4.73 7.07
N LEU A 191 13.86 -4.85 6.09
CA LEU A 191 12.60 -5.56 6.24
C LEU A 191 12.83 -7.03 6.60
N SER A 192 13.74 -7.73 5.90
CA SER A 192 14.09 -9.12 6.23
C SER A 192 14.57 -9.27 7.67
N GLN A 193 15.49 -8.39 8.12
CA GLN A 193 16.00 -8.42 9.49
C GLN A 193 14.92 -8.14 10.55
N LEU A 194 13.94 -7.27 10.25
CA LEU A 194 12.79 -7.04 11.11
C LEU A 194 11.94 -8.31 11.25
N LEU A 195 11.64 -8.97 10.13
CA LEU A 195 10.85 -10.22 10.12
C LEU A 195 11.56 -11.35 10.87
N ASP A 196 12.88 -11.50 10.71
CA ASP A 196 13.67 -12.52 11.42
C ASP A 196 13.71 -12.27 12.94
N ARG A 197 13.73 -11.00 13.36
CA ARG A 197 13.64 -10.64 14.79
C ARG A 197 12.28 -10.99 15.37
N VAL A 198 11.20 -10.66 14.65
CA VAL A 198 9.84 -10.99 15.06
C VAL A 198 9.68 -12.50 15.14
N ALA A 199 10.05 -13.25 14.10
CA ALA A 199 9.94 -14.70 14.05
C ALA A 199 10.70 -15.41 15.20
N ARG A 200 11.88 -14.91 15.59
CA ARG A 200 12.62 -15.43 16.75
C ARG A 200 11.89 -15.19 18.06
N ARG A 201 11.30 -14.01 18.25
CA ARG A 201 10.54 -13.66 19.46
C ARG A 201 9.29 -14.54 19.64
N TRP A 202 8.66 -14.98 18.55
CA TRP A 202 7.51 -15.91 18.61
C TRP A 202 7.89 -17.37 18.91
N ARG A 203 9.18 -17.73 18.74
CA ARG A 203 9.68 -19.10 19.02
C ARG A 203 10.26 -19.25 20.43
N SER A 204 10.49 -18.14 21.14
CA SER A 204 10.95 -18.09 22.54
C SER A 204 9.78 -17.95 23.49
#